data_AF-A0A7R9LWM6-F1
#
_entry.id   AF-A0A7R9LWM6-F1
#
_cell.length_a   1.000
_cell.length_b   1.000
_cell.length_c   1.000
_cell.angle_alpha   90.00
_cell.angle_beta   90.00
_cell.angle_gamma   90.00
#
_symmetry.space_group_name_H-M   'P 1'
#
loop_
_entity.id
_entity.type
_entity.pdbx_description
1 polymer ?
#
loop_
_entity_poly.entity_id
_entity_poly.type
_entity_poly.pdbx_seq_one_letter_code
_entity_poly.pdbx_strand_id
1 'polypeptide(L)' 'MCKPVLIRHRTAEEVKKERAQAKEELRDPQTDEERAYAHPSGKWLVVMANCTHLGCIPIANQGNWGGFYCPCHGSHY' A
#
# COMPACT_ATOMS: atom_id res chain seq x y z
N MET A 1 -12.08 -12.02 15.94
CA MET A 1 -12.33 -10.74 15.24
C MET A 1 -11.66 -10.82 13.88
N CYS A 2 -12.43 -10.92 12.79
CA CYS A 2 -11.90 -11.05 11.43
C CYS A 2 -11.46 -9.66 10.94
N LYS A 3 -10.18 -9.50 10.60
CA LYS A 3 -9.67 -8.28 9.96
C LYS A 3 -9.33 -8.60 8.50
N PRO A 4 -9.81 -7.81 7.54
CA PRO A 4 -9.51 -8.05 6.13
C PRO A 4 -8.03 -7.81 5.83
N VAL A 5 -7.49 -8.60 4.90
CA VAL A 5 -6.11 -8.51 4.43
C VAL A 5 -6.14 -8.36 2.92
N LEU A 6 -5.38 -7.41 2.39
CA LEU A 6 -5.14 -7.23 0.96
C LEU A 6 -3.83 -7.91 0.59
N ILE A 7 -3.89 -8.76 -0.44
CA ILE A 7 -2.73 -9.45 -1.00
C ILE A 7 -2.64 -9.03 -2.47
N ARG A 8 -1.54 -8.38 -2.85
CA ARG A 8 -1.26 -7.98 -4.23
C ARG A 8 0.01 -8.66 -4.73
N HIS A 9 -0.08 -9.30 -5.88
CA HIS A 9 1.08 -9.68 -6.67
C HIS A 9 1.50 -8.49 -7.53
N ARG A 10 2.68 -7.94 -7.26
CA ARG A 10 3.20 -6.73 -7.92
C ARG A 10 4.07 -7.10 -9.10
N THR A 11 4.01 -6.29 -10.15
CA THR A 11 4.95 -6.41 -11.27
C THR A 11 6.34 -5.89 -10.87
N ALA A 12 7.37 -6.24 -11.64
CA ALA A 12 8.72 -5.71 -11.41
C ALA A 12 8.78 -4.18 -11.56
N GLU A 13 7.98 -3.63 -12.47
CA GLU A 13 7.87 -2.19 -12.69
C GLU A 13 7.23 -1.47 -11.49
N GLU A 14 6.18 -2.04 -10.92
CA GLU A 14 5.56 -1.53 -9.70
C GLU A 14 6.54 -1.54 -8.53
N VAL A 15 7.24 -2.65 -8.29
CA VAL A 15 8.24 -2.74 -7.21
C VAL A 15 9.35 -1.70 -7.42
N LYS A 16 9.83 -1.53 -8.65
CA LYS A 16 10.87 -0.54 -8.97
C LYS A 16 10.39 0.89 -8.73
N LYS A 17 9.14 1.20 -9.11
CA LYS A 17 8.53 2.52 -8.92
C LYS A 17 8.41 2.84 -7.43
N GLU A 18 7.85 1.94 -6.63
CA GLU A 18 7.63 2.18 -5.20
C GLU A 18 8.95 2.30 -4.41
N ARG A 19 9.99 1.56 -4.80
CA ARG A 19 11.34 1.68 -4.21
C ARG A 19 12.07 2.95 -4.59
N ALA A 20 11.70 3.60 -5.69
CA ALA A 20 12.30 4.85 -6.14
C ALA A 20 11.68 6.09 -5.47
N GLN A 21 10.58 5.93 -4.73
CA GLN A 21 9.93 7.03 -4.02
C GLN A 21 10.80 7.55 -2.87
N ALA A 22 11.05 8.85 -2.85
CA ALA A 22 11.75 9.49 -1.75
C ALA A 22 10.88 9.42 -0.48
N LYS A 23 11.39 8.76 0.57
CA LYS A 23 10.63 8.53 1.82
C LYS A 23 10.32 9.83 2.56
N GLU A 24 11.11 10.87 2.33
CA GLU A 24 10.96 12.20 2.93
C GLU A 24 9.73 12.95 2.39
N GLU A 25 9.22 12.58 1.22
CA GLU A 25 8.00 13.15 0.63
C GLU A 25 6.73 12.45 1.15
N LEU A 26 6.88 11.33 1.87
CA LEU A 26 5.75 10.56 2.39
C LEU A 26 5.25 11.15 3.71
N ARG A 27 3.93 11.13 3.89
CA ARG A 27 3.29 11.54 5.17
C ARG A 27 3.77 10.70 6.36
N ASP A 28 4.01 9.41 6.13
CA ASP A 28 4.58 8.47 7.08
C ASP A 28 5.84 7.86 6.43
N PRO A 29 7.04 8.39 6.74
CA PRO A 29 8.28 7.97 6.07
C PRO A 29 8.60 6.50 6.30
N GLN A 30 8.46 5.69 5.26
CA GLN A 30 8.79 4.26 5.29
C GLN A 30 9.17 3.78 3.88
N THR A 31 10.21 2.97 3.76
CA THR A 31 10.64 2.38 2.48
C THR A 31 9.77 1.20 2.07
N ASP A 32 9.74 0.87 0.77
CA ASP A 32 9.02 -0.32 0.28
C ASP A 32 9.60 -1.61 0.87
N GLU A 33 10.92 -1.70 1.01
CA GLU A 33 11.63 -2.85 1.55
C GLU A 33 11.24 -3.14 3.01
N GLU A 34 11.02 -2.11 3.82
CA GLU A 34 10.55 -2.25 5.20
C GLU A 34 9.12 -2.79 5.28
N ARG A 35 8.29 -2.60 4.23
CA ARG A 35 6.87 -2.99 4.21
C ARG A 35 6.64 -4.32 3.52
N ALA A 36 7.25 -4.54 2.36
CA ALA A 36 7.06 -5.70 1.50
C ALA A 36 8.04 -6.84 1.81
N TYR A 37 8.33 -7.07 3.09
CA TYR A 37 9.31 -8.06 3.57
C TYR A 37 8.84 -9.52 3.43
N ALA A 38 7.59 -9.75 3.04
CA ALA A 38 7.02 -11.10 2.86
C ALA A 38 7.75 -11.93 1.80
N HIS A 39 8.44 -11.29 0.84
CA HIS A 39 9.28 -11.96 -0.14
C HIS A 39 10.49 -11.09 -0.52
N PRO A 40 11.71 -11.64 -0.67
CA PRO A 40 12.93 -10.86 -0.92
C PRO A 40 12.86 -9.93 -2.14
N SER A 41 12.16 -10.35 -3.18
CA SER A 41 11.97 -9.55 -4.40
C SER A 41 10.90 -8.46 -4.28
N GLY A 42 10.18 -8.35 -3.16
CA GLY A 42 9.06 -7.42 -2.99
C GLY A 42 7.82 -7.72 -3.84
N LYS A 43 7.76 -8.84 -4.58
CA LYS A 43 6.65 -9.14 -5.50
C LYS A 43 5.29 -9.35 -4.81
N TRP A 44 5.29 -9.56 -3.49
CA TRP A 44 4.07 -9.71 -2.71
C TRP A 44 3.94 -8.56 -1.73
N LEU A 45 2.87 -7.79 -1.86
CA LEU A 45 2.45 -6.81 -0.86
C LEU A 45 1.28 -7.40 -0.08
N VAL A 46 1.48 -7.58 1.22
CA VAL A 46 0.48 -8.11 2.16
C VAL A 46 0.24 -7.05 3.22
N VAL A 47 -0.94 -6.44 3.22
CA VAL A 47 -1.28 -5.34 4.13
C VAL A 47 -2.67 -5.54 4.74
N MET A 48 -2.84 -5.00 5.94
CA MET A 48 -4.14 -4.96 6.58
C MET A 48 -5.06 -3.99 5.81
N ALA A 49 -6.26 -4.43 5.48
CA ALA A 49 -7.22 -3.65 4.71
C ALA A 49 -8.03 -2.70 5.60
N ASN A 50 -7.38 -2.06 6.57
CA ASN A 50 -7.99 -1.09 7.48
C ASN A 50 -7.38 0.30 7.21
N CYS A 51 -8.19 1.20 6.67
CA CYS A 51 -7.79 2.60 6.55
C CYS A 51 -7.42 3.15 7.93
N THR A 52 -6.25 3.76 8.04
CA THR A 52 -5.68 4.29 9.29
C THR A 52 -6.43 5.51 9.83
N HIS A 53 -7.31 6.11 9.04
CA HIS A 53 -8.17 7.20 9.51
C HIS A 53 -9.25 6.68 10.46
N LEU A 54 -10.21 5.90 9.95
CA LEU A 54 -11.38 5.42 10.70
C LEU A 54 -11.76 3.95 10.40
N GLY A 55 -10.85 3.16 9.82
CA GLY A 55 -11.02 1.71 9.71
C GLY A 55 -11.83 1.18 8.53
N CYS A 56 -12.36 2.05 7.65
CA CYS A 56 -12.99 1.63 6.39
C CYS A 56 -12.03 0.78 5.53
N ILE A 57 -12.58 -0.07 4.66
CA ILE A 57 -11.80 -0.91 3.74
C ILE A 57 -11.46 -0.10 2.47
N PRO A 58 -10.17 0.08 2.12
CA PRO A 58 -9.77 0.73 0.88
C PRO A 58 -10.07 -0.13 -0.37
N ILE A 59 -10.38 0.53 -1.48
CA ILE A 59 -10.63 -0.06 -2.79
C ILE A 59 -9.32 -0.11 -3.58
N ALA A 60 -9.00 -1.25 -4.19
CA ALA A 60 -7.78 -1.43 -4.98
C ALA A 60 -7.85 -0.74 -6.36
N ASN A 61 -6.69 -0.35 -6.89
CA ASN A 61 -6.50 0.27 -8.21
C ASN A 61 -7.32 1.55 -8.41
N GLN A 62 -7.50 2.32 -7.34
CA GLN A 62 -8.17 3.62 -7.37
C GLN A 62 -7.33 4.66 -6.62
N GLY A 63 -7.66 5.93 -6.85
CA GLY A 63 -6.94 7.06 -6.28
C GLY A 63 -5.77 7.51 -7.15
N ASN A 64 -5.11 8.58 -6.70
CA ASN A 64 -4.17 9.32 -7.55
C ASN A 64 -2.80 8.65 -7.71
N TRP A 65 -2.46 7.67 -6.85
CA TRP A 65 -1.14 7.03 -6.83
C TRP A 65 -1.11 5.61 -7.40
N GLY A 66 -2.27 5.07 -7.77
CA GLY A 66 -2.38 3.74 -8.37
C GLY A 66 -2.36 2.58 -7.36
N GLY A 67 -2.45 2.87 -6.06
CA GLY A 67 -2.53 1.87 -4.99
C GLY A 67 -3.97 1.61 -4.55
N PHE A 68 -4.38 2.23 -3.44
CA PHE A 68 -5.70 2.06 -2.86
C PHE A 68 -6.39 3.39 -2.57
N TYR A 69 -7.72 3.39 -2.56
CA TYR A 69 -8.53 4.55 -2.24
C TYR A 69 -9.59 4.23 -1.19
N CYS A 70 -9.64 5.01 -0.12
CA CYS A 70 -10.68 4.93 0.89
C CYS A 70 -11.77 5.97 0.62
N PRO A 71 -12.98 5.56 0.17
CA PRO A 71 -14.03 6.49 -0.24
C PRO A 71 -14.70 7.22 0.93
N CYS A 72 -14.51 6.76 2.17
CA CYS A 72 -15.16 7.34 3.34
C CYS A 72 -14.77 8.81 3.54
N HIS A 73 -13.47 9.13 3.42
CA HIS A 73 -12.93 10.48 3.65
C HIS A 73 -11.79 10.85 2.68
N GLY A 74 -11.67 10.13 1.57
CA GLY A 74 -10.72 10.45 0.51
C GLY A 74 -9.25 10.14 0.83
N SER A 75 -8.95 9.12 1.63
CA SER A 75 -7.55 8.71 1.84
C SER A 75 -7.04 7.96 0.62
N HIS A 76 -5.96 8.46 0.03
CA HIS A 76 -5.22 7.79 -1.03
C HIS A 76 -4.05 7.00 -0.42
N TYR A 77 -3.74 5.86 -1.02
CA TYR A 77 -2.63 4.97 -0.68
C TYR A 77 -1.96 4.48 -1.95
#